data_AF-A0A7K4SGY3-F1
#
_entry.id   AF-A0A7K4SGY3-F1
#
_cell.length_a   1.000
_cell.length_b   1.000
_cell.length_c   1.000
_cell.angle_alpha   90.00
_cell.angle_beta   90.00
_cell.angle_gamma   90.00
#
_symmetry.space_group_name_H-M   'P 1'
#
loop_
_entity.id
_entity.type
_entity.pdbx_description
1 polymer ?
#
loop_
_entity_poly.entity_id
_entity_poly.type
_entity_poly.pdbx_seq_one_letter_code
_entity_poly.pdbx_strand_id
1 'polypeptide(L)'
;MEQAREEEEELEEEDGGPERALEKSPFQLTAGDVYDISSVVGRDLLQLQLSAGPPLPAALARLQFRMVRVLEMLEALVSESSLAEEQLRLERDSLRRELEELRAAGARGGAGQ
;
A
#
# COMPACT_ATOMS: atom_id res chain seq x y z
N MET A 1 0.86 16.82 -28.60
CA MET A 1 1.86 16.79 -27.52
C MET A 1 1.28 17.41 -26.26
N GLU A 2 0.68 18.62 -26.32
CA GLU A 2 -0.03 19.24 -25.18
C GLU A 2 -1.36 18.53 -24.85
N GLN A 3 -2.19 18.23 -25.86
CA GLN A 3 -3.51 17.59 -25.65
C GLN A 3 -3.45 16.18 -25.05
N ALA A 4 -2.40 15.39 -25.36
CA ALA A 4 -2.23 14.06 -24.77
C ALA A 4 -1.80 14.11 -23.30
N ARG A 5 -1.22 15.24 -22.86
CA ARG A 5 -0.80 15.47 -21.47
C ARG A 5 -1.95 15.97 -20.61
N GLU A 6 -2.84 16.77 -21.20
CA GLU A 6 -4.10 17.19 -20.57
C GLU A 6 -5.08 16.00 -20.42
N GLU A 7 -5.15 15.11 -21.42
CA GLU A 7 -5.95 13.86 -21.32
C GLU A 7 -5.39 12.85 -20.29
N GLU A 8 -4.06 12.80 -20.09
CA GLU A 8 -3.44 11.99 -19.01
C GLU A 8 -3.74 12.56 -17.61
N GLU A 9 -3.74 13.90 -17.44
CA GLU A 9 -4.11 14.56 -16.18
C GLU A 9 -5.62 14.38 -15.86
N GLU A 10 -6.50 14.41 -16.85
CA GLU A 10 -7.96 14.25 -16.67
C GLU A 10 -8.37 12.80 -16.35
N LEU A 11 -7.56 11.80 -16.74
CA LEU A 11 -7.72 10.39 -16.36
C LEU A 11 -7.21 10.08 -14.94
N GLU A 12 -6.30 10.89 -14.39
CA GLU A 12 -5.87 10.79 -12.98
C GLU A 12 -6.92 11.36 -12.00
N GLU A 13 -7.77 12.28 -12.44
CA GLU A 13 -8.82 12.88 -11.60
C GLU A 13 -9.99 11.93 -11.28
N GLU A 14 -10.20 10.85 -12.06
CA GLU A 14 -11.28 9.88 -11.81
C GLU A 14 -10.98 8.94 -10.61
N ASP A 15 -9.72 8.92 -10.14
CA ASP A 15 -9.31 8.16 -8.95
C ASP A 15 -9.30 9.02 -7.66
N GLY A 16 -10.16 10.04 -7.54
CA GLY A 16 -10.49 10.73 -6.28
C GLY A 16 -9.32 11.21 -5.38
N GLY A 17 -8.12 11.32 -5.94
CA GLY A 17 -6.92 11.83 -5.27
C GLY A 17 -6.31 10.94 -4.19
N PRO A 18 -5.14 11.34 -3.66
CA PRO A 18 -4.44 10.63 -2.60
C PRO A 18 -5.25 10.55 -1.29
N GLU A 19 -6.32 11.34 -1.15
CA GLU A 19 -7.24 11.25 -0.01
C GLU A 19 -7.95 9.88 0.07
N ARG A 20 -8.18 9.18 -1.05
CA ARG A 20 -8.86 7.85 -1.03
C ARG A 20 -8.11 6.80 -0.23
N ALA A 21 -6.78 6.93 -0.13
CA ALA A 21 -5.97 6.02 0.66
C ALA A 21 -6.39 6.02 2.15
N LEU A 22 -6.95 7.12 2.66
CA LEU A 22 -7.48 7.23 4.03
C LEU A 22 -8.81 6.47 4.22
N GLU A 23 -9.52 6.16 3.15
CA GLU A 23 -10.81 5.44 3.19
C GLU A 23 -10.63 3.92 3.13
N LYS A 24 -9.44 3.45 2.77
CA LYS A 24 -9.14 2.02 2.65
C LYS A 24 -9.09 1.34 4.02
N SER A 25 -9.46 0.06 4.03
CA SER A 25 -9.23 -0.78 5.20
C SER A 25 -7.72 -0.87 5.51
N PRO A 26 -7.29 -0.79 6.78
CA PRO A 26 -5.87 -0.91 7.14
C PRO A 26 -5.21 -2.19 6.63
N PHE A 27 -5.98 -3.28 6.50
CA PHE A 27 -5.49 -4.58 6.01
C PHE A 27 -5.41 -4.68 4.48
N GLN A 28 -5.88 -3.64 3.78
CA GLN A 28 -5.84 -3.55 2.32
C GLN A 28 -4.90 -2.44 1.84
N LEU A 29 -4.22 -1.76 2.77
CA LEU A 29 -3.24 -0.75 2.42
C LEU A 29 -2.07 -1.40 1.68
N THR A 30 -1.57 -0.66 0.71
CA THR A 30 -0.31 -0.92 0.00
C THR A 30 0.73 0.13 0.40
N ALA A 31 1.99 -0.09 0.04
CA ALA A 31 3.02 0.94 0.24
C ALA A 31 2.69 2.25 -0.51
N GLY A 32 2.04 2.15 -1.67
CA GLY A 32 1.55 3.30 -2.42
C GLY A 32 0.52 4.11 -1.62
N ASP A 33 -0.41 3.43 -0.95
CA ASP A 33 -1.42 4.10 -0.11
C ASP A 33 -0.77 4.87 1.06
N VAL A 34 0.29 4.31 1.65
CA VAL A 34 1.04 4.99 2.73
C VAL A 34 1.77 6.23 2.19
N TYR A 35 2.27 6.18 0.96
CA TYR A 35 2.86 7.34 0.29
C TYR A 35 1.82 8.43 0.01
N ASP A 36 0.63 8.06 -0.46
CA ASP A 36 -0.48 8.98 -0.72
C ASP A 36 -0.95 9.68 0.57
N ILE A 37 -1.13 8.90 1.64
CA ILE A 37 -1.43 9.44 2.99
C ILE A 37 -0.33 10.41 3.44
N SER A 38 0.94 10.06 3.20
CA SER A 38 2.08 10.93 3.57
C SER A 38 2.05 12.25 2.81
N SER A 39 1.64 12.23 1.54
CA SER A 39 1.47 13.43 0.72
C SER A 39 0.36 14.34 1.26
N VAL A 40 -0.82 13.78 1.56
CA VAL A 40 -1.96 14.52 2.14
C VAL A 40 -1.56 15.15 3.48
N VAL A 41 -1.02 14.34 4.40
CA VAL A 41 -0.56 14.80 5.72
C VAL A 41 0.51 15.89 5.61
N GLY A 42 1.46 15.74 4.68
CA GLY A 42 2.50 16.73 4.45
C GLY A 42 1.95 18.07 4.00
N ARG A 43 0.97 18.07 3.08
CA ARG A 43 0.28 19.29 2.62
C ARG A 43 -0.48 19.98 3.76
N ASP A 44 -1.24 19.22 4.55
CA ASP A 44 -2.02 19.77 5.66
C ASP A 44 -1.13 20.41 6.73
N LEU A 45 -0.03 19.73 7.08
CA LEU A 45 0.96 20.27 8.01
C LEU A 45 1.58 21.56 7.46
N LEU A 46 1.93 21.61 6.18
CA LEU A 46 2.46 22.83 5.55
C LEU A 46 1.42 23.97 5.56
N GLN A 47 0.15 23.67 5.27
CA GLN A 47 -0.91 24.68 5.32
C GLN A 47 -1.10 25.26 6.72
N LEU A 48 -1.07 24.40 7.76
CA LEU A 48 -1.07 24.85 9.15
C LEU A 48 0.16 25.71 9.46
N GLN A 49 1.33 25.35 8.88
CA GLN A 49 2.54 26.12 9.05
C GLN A 49 2.43 27.54 8.51
N LEU A 50 1.84 27.68 7.33
CA LEU A 50 1.65 28.97 6.66
C LEU A 50 0.56 29.82 7.34
N SER A 51 -0.45 29.19 7.94
CA SER A 51 -1.62 29.88 8.50
C SER A 51 -1.45 30.36 9.96
N ALA A 52 -0.56 29.73 10.74
CA ALA A 52 -0.44 29.98 12.18
C ALA A 52 0.25 31.31 12.56
N GLY A 53 0.90 32.00 11.62
CA GLY A 53 1.72 33.18 11.90
C GLY A 53 2.95 32.90 12.78
N PRO A 54 3.88 33.86 12.94
CA PRO A 54 5.05 33.67 13.79
C PRO A 54 4.72 33.79 15.28
N PRO A 55 5.39 33.03 16.16
CA PRO A 55 6.28 31.91 15.85
C PRO A 55 5.48 30.61 15.70
N LEU A 56 5.76 29.86 14.64
CA LEU A 56 5.29 28.49 14.53
C LEU A 56 5.78 27.70 15.76
N PRO A 57 4.90 27.09 16.58
CA PRO A 57 5.34 26.47 17.81
C PRO A 57 6.28 25.32 17.47
N ALA A 58 7.49 25.27 18.06
CA ALA A 58 8.42 24.14 17.91
C ALA A 58 7.77 22.76 18.19
N ALA A 59 6.60 22.75 18.84
CA ALA A 59 5.73 21.60 18.98
C ALA A 59 5.21 21.04 17.64
N LEU A 60 4.83 21.87 16.67
CA LEU A 60 4.32 21.43 15.36
C LEU A 60 5.41 20.75 14.53
N ALA A 61 6.62 21.31 14.50
CA ALA A 61 7.76 20.67 13.85
C ALA A 61 8.09 19.31 14.50
N ARG A 62 8.10 19.23 15.84
CA ARG A 62 8.27 17.94 16.54
C ARG A 62 7.15 16.95 16.23
N LEU A 63 5.91 17.43 16.05
CA LEU A 63 4.78 16.58 15.66
C LEU A 63 4.98 16.05 14.24
N GLN A 64 5.38 16.89 13.28
CA GLN A 64 5.69 16.49 11.91
C GLN A 64 6.71 15.35 11.88
N PHE A 65 7.83 15.47 12.61
CA PHE A 65 8.83 14.39 12.66
C PHE A 65 8.29 13.10 13.28
N ARG A 66 7.41 13.18 14.29
CA ARG A 66 6.76 11.99 14.85
C ARG A 66 5.78 11.36 13.87
N MET A 67 5.04 12.16 13.11
CA MET A 67 4.13 11.67 12.07
C MET A 67 4.90 10.97 10.96
N VAL A 68 6.00 11.56 10.47
CA VAL A 68 6.91 10.89 9.52
C VAL A 68 7.34 9.54 10.08
N ARG A 69 7.77 9.50 11.35
CA ARG A 69 8.21 8.23 11.94
C ARG A 69 7.08 7.18 12.02
N VAL A 70 5.85 7.59 12.31
CA VAL A 70 4.69 6.69 12.32
C VAL A 70 4.37 6.17 10.92
N LEU A 71 4.44 7.03 9.90
CA LEU A 71 4.21 6.66 8.51
C LEU A 71 5.29 5.69 8.00
N GLU A 72 6.56 5.92 8.35
CA GLU A 72 7.66 4.98 8.04
C GLU A 72 7.42 3.59 8.68
N MET A 73 6.95 3.55 9.93
CA MET A 73 6.63 2.28 10.59
C MET A 73 5.44 1.58 9.93
N LEU A 74 4.43 2.35 9.50
CA LEU A 74 3.28 1.81 8.77
C LEU A 74 3.71 1.24 7.41
N GLU A 75 4.53 1.97 6.65
CA GLU A 75 5.06 1.50 5.36
C GLU A 75 5.83 0.18 5.51
N ALA A 76 6.67 0.08 6.53
CA ALA A 76 7.43 -1.14 6.80
C ALA A 76 6.50 -2.33 7.08
N LEU A 77 5.48 -2.15 7.93
CA LEU A 77 4.52 -3.20 8.27
C LEU A 77 3.68 -3.64 7.07
N VAL A 78 3.20 -2.69 6.28
CA VAL A 78 2.41 -2.96 5.06
C VAL A 78 3.25 -3.70 4.03
N SER A 79 4.50 -3.27 3.82
CA SER A 79 5.41 -3.88 2.86
C SER A 79 5.80 -5.31 3.27
N GLU A 80 6.12 -5.52 4.55
CA GLU A 80 6.46 -6.84 5.09
C GLU A 80 5.26 -7.81 5.01
N SER A 81 4.06 -7.34 5.38
CA SER A 81 2.84 -8.14 5.29
C SER A 81 2.54 -8.56 3.86
N SER A 82 2.65 -7.64 2.89
CA SER A 82 2.40 -7.95 1.48
C SER A 82 3.39 -8.99 0.94
N LEU A 83 4.67 -8.89 1.30
CA LEU A 83 5.68 -9.87 0.91
C LEU A 83 5.42 -11.25 1.52
N ALA A 84 5.08 -11.29 2.81
CA ALA A 84 4.77 -12.54 3.51
C ALA A 84 3.53 -13.22 2.92
N GLU A 85 2.49 -12.45 2.60
CA GLU A 85 1.28 -12.97 1.95
C GLU A 85 1.59 -13.59 0.58
N GLU A 86 2.36 -12.90 -0.26
CA GLU A 86 2.72 -13.42 -1.59
C GLU A 86 3.56 -14.69 -1.47
N GLN A 87 4.51 -14.75 -0.52
CA GLN A 87 5.31 -15.95 -0.28
C GLN A 87 4.44 -17.15 0.12
N LEU A 88 3.51 -16.94 1.05
CA LEU A 88 2.55 -17.97 1.46
C LEU A 88 1.64 -18.40 0.31
N ARG A 89 1.24 -17.46 -0.55
CA ARG A 89 0.42 -17.76 -1.73
C ARG A 89 1.17 -18.67 -2.70
N LEU A 90 2.43 -18.36 -2.99
CA LEU A 90 3.29 -19.16 -3.86
C LEU A 90 3.54 -20.57 -3.29
N GLU A 91 3.84 -20.67 -1.99
CA GLU A 91 4.04 -21.96 -1.32
C GLU A 91 2.76 -22.81 -1.37
N ARG A 92 1.61 -22.20 -1.02
CA ARG A 92 0.31 -22.87 -1.09
C ARG A 92 -0.03 -23.36 -2.49
N ASP A 93 0.28 -22.58 -3.52
CA ASP A 93 0.01 -22.96 -4.91
C ASP A 93 0.95 -24.09 -5.39
N SER A 94 2.22 -24.11 -4.93
CA SER A 94 3.14 -25.24 -5.17
C SER A 94 2.61 -26.53 -4.52
N LEU A 95 2.26 -26.46 -3.24
CA LEU A 95 1.76 -27.62 -2.49
C LEU A 95 0.47 -28.17 -3.08
N ARG A 96 -0.41 -27.32 -3.60
CA ARG A 96 -1.63 -27.77 -4.30
C ARG A 96 -1.30 -28.55 -5.57
N ARG A 97 -0.33 -28.09 -6.37
CA ARG A 97 0.12 -28.80 -7.58
C ARG A 97 0.75 -30.14 -7.24
N GLU A 98 1.65 -30.17 -6.27
CA GLU A 98 2.28 -31.43 -5.81
C GLU A 98 1.23 -32.43 -5.32
N LEU A 99 0.23 -31.97 -4.56
CA LEU A 99 -0.85 -32.81 -4.07
C LEU A 99 -1.72 -33.37 -5.22
N GLU A 100 -2.02 -32.57 -6.24
CA GLU A 100 -2.74 -33.00 -7.43
C GLU A 100 -1.95 -34.05 -8.23
N GLU A 101 -0.64 -33.86 -8.39
CA GLU A 101 0.24 -34.82 -9.05
C GLU A 101 0.30 -36.15 -8.29
N LEU A 102 0.43 -36.12 -6.97
CA LEU A 102 0.42 -37.32 -6.11
C LEU A 102 -0.91 -38.06 -6.19
N ARG A 103 -2.04 -37.34 -6.16
CA ARG A 103 -3.38 -37.94 -6.34
C ARG A 103 -3.52 -38.60 -7.72
N ALA A 104 -3.04 -37.94 -8.77
CA ALA A 104 -3.08 -38.49 -10.12
C ALA A 104 -2.16 -39.71 -10.30
N ALA A 105 -1.01 -39.74 -9.62
CA ALA A 105 -0.11 -40.89 -9.60
C ALA A 105 -0.71 -42.07 -8.82
N GLY A 106 -1.30 -41.82 -7.65
CA GLY A 106 -2.00 -42.84 -6.85
C GLY A 106 -3.19 -43.47 -7.59
N ALA A 107 -3.98 -42.67 -8.31
CA ALA A 107 -5.07 -43.17 -9.14
C ALA A 107 -4.57 -44.08 -10.28
N ARG A 108 -3.43 -43.74 -10.91
CA ARG A 108 -2.79 -44.58 -11.94
C ARG A 108 -2.21 -45.88 -11.38
N GLY A 109 -1.63 -45.85 -10.18
CA GLY A 109 -1.11 -47.04 -9.50
C GLY A 109 -2.20 -47.98 -8.97
N GLY A 110 -3.38 -47.45 -8.63
CA GLY A 110 -4.53 -48.25 -8.16
C GLY A 110 -5.36 -48.91 -9.27
N ALA A 111 -5.31 -48.41 -10.51
CA ALA A 111 -6.03 -48.99 -11.65
C ALA A 111 -5.30 -50.18 -12.33
N GLY A 112 -4.12 -50.55 -11.84
CA GLY A 112 -3.27 -51.63 -12.37
C GLY A 112 -3.19 -52.90 -11.50
N GLN A 113 -4.04 -53.04 -10.48
CA GLN A 113 -4.15 -54.24 -9.63
C GLN A 113 -5.55 -54.84 -9.72
#